data_AF-A0A7W7YNJ3-F1
#
_entry.id   AF-A0A7W7YNJ3-F1
#
_cell.length_a   1.000
_cell.length_b   1.000
_cell.length_c   1.000
_cell.angle_alpha   90.00
_cell.angle_beta   90.00
_cell.angle_gamma   90.00
#
_symmetry.space_group_name_H-M   'P 1'
#
loop_
_entity.id
_entity.type
_entity.pdbx_description
1 polymer ?
#
loop_
_entity_poly.entity_id
_entity_poly.type
_entity_poly.pdbx_seq_one_letter_code
_entity_poly.pdbx_strand_id
1 'polypeptide(L)'
;MNRFLGYFVLTFVFAAIVWWSDPFVLRALAFLGAAVGVPVALLATFLLWCASRQGRTRPALVQVLRVLAYAAVLGGVALPLNHQVFQRAIAEAKAWPLVLRPYLEGYRTVHGTYPRRLQDLSSHPPLPRLIGKDGYGSDGRNFTLWFGDPIGGFFDAWVYESSTGQWHFSS
;
A
#
# COMPACT_ATOMS: atom_id res chain seq x y z
N MET A 1 21.04 22.98 -16.27
CA MET A 1 20.01 23.23 -15.22
C MET A 1 18.75 22.39 -15.40
N ASN A 2 18.21 22.22 -16.62
CA ASN A 2 16.90 21.56 -16.85
C ASN A 2 16.81 20.07 -16.46
N ARG A 3 17.92 19.31 -16.49
CA ARG A 3 17.90 17.86 -16.18
C ARG A 3 17.72 17.57 -14.68
N PHE A 4 18.34 18.37 -13.82
CA PHE A 4 18.22 18.20 -12.36
C PHE A 4 16.79 18.45 -11.89
N LEU A 5 16.16 19.51 -12.40
CA LEU A 5 14.76 19.81 -12.14
C LEU A 5 13.85 18.65 -12.59
N GLY A 6 14.12 18.05 -13.75
CA GLY A 6 13.37 16.89 -14.24
C GLY A 6 13.41 15.69 -13.30
N TYR A 7 14.60 15.30 -12.81
CA TYR A 7 14.72 14.20 -11.85
C TYR A 7 14.07 14.51 -10.51
N PHE A 8 14.18 15.76 -10.04
CA PHE A 8 13.54 16.20 -8.81
C PHE A 8 12.01 16.12 -8.91
N VAL A 9 11.42 16.65 -9.98
CA VAL A 9 9.98 16.56 -10.24
C VAL A 9 9.53 15.10 -10.34
N LEU A 10 10.27 14.25 -11.06
CA LEU A 10 9.94 12.83 -11.16
C LEU A 10 9.94 12.13 -9.80
N THR A 11 10.93 12.41 -8.96
CA THR A 11 11.03 11.84 -7.61
C THR A 11 9.88 12.31 -6.73
N PHE A 12 9.53 13.59 -6.79
CA PHE A 12 8.44 14.16 -5.99
C PHE A 12 7.08 13.59 -6.41
N VAL A 13 6.82 13.49 -7.73
CA VAL A 13 5.61 12.85 -8.27
C VAL A 13 5.55 11.38 -7.85
N PHE A 14 6.67 10.67 -7.92
CA PHE A 14 6.75 9.28 -7.48
C PHE A 14 6.43 9.12 -5.99
N ALA A 15 7.01 9.95 -5.13
CA ALA A 15 6.73 9.95 -3.70
C ALA A 15 5.27 10.28 -3.39
N ALA A 16 4.67 11.23 -4.11
CA ALA A 16 3.25 11.55 -3.99
C ALA A 16 2.37 10.37 -4.41
N ILE A 17 2.66 9.71 -5.53
CA ILE A 17 1.94 8.51 -5.97
C ILE A 17 2.04 7.43 -4.87
N VAL A 18 3.23 7.17 -4.35
CA VAL A 18 3.44 6.19 -3.27
C VAL A 18 2.63 6.53 -2.02
N TRP A 19 2.59 7.81 -1.64
CA TRP A 19 1.88 8.23 -0.45
C TRP A 19 0.36 8.07 -0.57
N TRP A 20 -0.21 8.46 -1.71
CA TRP A 20 -1.66 8.58 -1.91
C TRP A 20 -2.32 7.38 -2.60
N SER A 21 -1.57 6.52 -3.27
CA SER A 21 -2.14 5.41 -4.05
C SER A 21 -2.60 4.27 -3.15
N ASP A 22 -3.67 3.58 -3.50
CA ASP A 22 -4.14 2.42 -2.75
C ASP A 22 -3.02 1.37 -2.54
N PRO A 23 -2.89 0.75 -1.36
CA PRO A 23 -1.93 -0.32 -1.11
C PRO A 23 -1.92 -1.43 -2.17
N PHE A 24 -3.09 -1.77 -2.71
CA PHE A 24 -3.24 -2.75 -3.78
C PHE A 24 -2.58 -2.28 -5.08
N VAL A 25 -2.79 -1.02 -5.45
CA VAL A 25 -2.15 -0.40 -6.63
C VAL A 25 -0.63 -0.38 -6.46
N LEU A 26 -0.14 -0.04 -5.27
CA LEU A 26 1.29 -0.04 -4.98
C LEU A 26 1.91 -1.42 -5.10
N ARG A 27 1.20 -2.46 -4.64
CA ARG A 27 1.63 -3.84 -4.79
C ARG A 27 1.64 -4.31 -6.24
N ALA A 28 0.60 -3.98 -7.01
CA ALA A 28 0.54 -4.29 -8.43
C ALA A 28 1.68 -3.60 -9.21
N LEU A 29 1.93 -2.32 -8.93
CA LEU A 29 3.03 -1.56 -9.53
C LEU A 29 4.40 -2.11 -9.11
N ALA A 30 4.56 -2.50 -7.86
CA ALA A 30 5.77 -3.15 -7.37
C ALA A 30 6.04 -4.48 -8.10
N PHE A 31 5.01 -5.32 -8.25
CA PHE A 31 5.13 -6.59 -8.96
C PHE A 31 5.45 -6.38 -10.45
N LEU A 32 4.72 -5.50 -11.14
CA LEU A 32 4.98 -5.17 -12.54
C LEU A 32 6.37 -4.55 -12.72
N GLY A 33 6.76 -3.64 -11.82
CA GLY A 33 8.07 -3.01 -11.80
C GLY A 33 9.19 -4.01 -11.58
N ALA A 34 9.00 -5.01 -10.71
CA ALA A 34 9.98 -6.08 -10.51
C ALA A 34 10.02 -7.03 -11.73
N ALA A 35 8.86 -7.49 -12.21
CA ALA A 35 8.75 -8.47 -13.29
C ALA A 35 9.24 -7.94 -14.64
N VAL A 36 9.01 -6.66 -14.94
CA VAL A 36 9.42 -6.03 -16.21
C VAL A 36 10.70 -5.21 -16.03
N GLY A 37 10.79 -4.44 -14.95
CA GLY A 37 11.89 -3.52 -14.74
C GLY A 37 13.22 -4.21 -14.47
N VAL A 38 13.25 -5.32 -13.72
CA VAL A 38 14.50 -6.05 -13.45
C VAL A 38 15.08 -6.65 -14.74
N PRO A 39 14.33 -7.40 -15.58
CA PRO A 39 14.87 -7.89 -16.85
C PRO A 39 15.32 -6.76 -17.78
N VAL A 40 14.56 -5.66 -17.86
CA VAL A 40 14.92 -4.51 -18.70
C VAL A 40 16.19 -3.84 -18.20
N ALA A 41 16.36 -3.67 -16.89
CA ALA A 41 17.57 -3.09 -16.30
C ALA A 41 18.80 -3.99 -16.53
N LEU A 42 18.65 -5.31 -16.37
CA LEU A 42 19.73 -6.27 -16.65
C LEU A 42 20.14 -6.24 -18.12
N LEU A 43 19.17 -6.29 -19.04
CA LEU A 43 19.42 -6.21 -20.48
C LEU A 43 20.06 -4.86 -20.84
N ALA A 44 19.56 -3.77 -20.28
CA ALA A 44 20.10 -2.43 -20.50
C ALA A 44 21.57 -2.31 -20.06
N THR A 45 21.88 -2.84 -18.89
CA THR A 45 23.24 -2.83 -18.32
C THR A 45 24.17 -3.69 -19.16
N PHE A 46 23.71 -4.87 -19.60
CA PHE A 46 24.45 -5.75 -20.49
C PHE A 46 24.75 -5.08 -21.84
N LEU A 47 23.75 -4.44 -22.46
CA LEU A 47 23.92 -3.72 -23.72
C LEU A 47 24.87 -2.53 -23.60
N LEU A 48 24.81 -1.76 -22.50
CA LEU A 48 25.77 -0.70 -22.23
C LEU A 48 27.20 -1.24 -22.10
N TRP A 49 27.35 -2.37 -21.40
CA TRP A 49 28.63 -3.02 -21.23
C TRP A 49 29.21 -3.48 -22.58
N CYS A 50 28.42 -4.14 -23.43
CA CYS A 50 28.83 -4.52 -24.78
C CYS A 50 29.17 -3.29 -25.65
N ALA A 51 28.36 -2.24 -25.62
CA ALA A 51 28.60 -1.02 -26.40
C ALA A 51 29.88 -0.30 -25.96
N SER A 52 30.19 -0.30 -24.66
CA SER A 52 31.43 0.26 -24.13
C SER A 52 32.67 -0.46 -24.64
N ARG A 53 32.59 -1.78 -24.83
CA ARG A 53 33.69 -2.61 -25.38
C ARG A 53 33.91 -2.40 -26.87
N GLN A 54 32.88 -2.04 -27.63
CA GLN A 54 32.93 -1.88 -29.09
C GLN A 54 33.21 -0.44 -29.54
N GLY A 55 33.34 0.53 -28.62
CA GLY A 55 33.63 1.94 -28.95
C GLY A 55 32.51 2.67 -29.71
N ARG A 56 31.33 2.04 -29.90
CA ARG A 56 30.18 2.60 -30.63
C ARG A 56 29.02 2.88 -29.68
N THR A 57 29.15 3.88 -28.83
CA THR A 57 28.05 4.33 -27.99
C THR A 57 27.24 5.41 -28.70
N ARG A 58 26.00 5.08 -29.09
CA ARG A 58 25.04 6.08 -29.57
C ARG A 58 24.55 6.90 -28.37
N PRO A 59 24.69 8.23 -28.35
CA PRO A 59 24.36 9.05 -27.18
C PRO A 59 22.87 8.96 -26.80
N ALA A 60 21.98 8.82 -27.79
CA ALA A 60 20.55 8.62 -27.55
C ALA A 60 20.26 7.31 -26.80
N LEU A 61 20.94 6.22 -27.16
CA LEU A 61 20.79 4.91 -26.52
C LEU A 61 21.24 4.97 -25.05
N VAL A 62 22.40 5.59 -24.79
CA VAL A 62 22.91 5.77 -23.42
C VAL A 62 21.92 6.57 -22.56
N GLN A 63 21.25 7.57 -23.13
CA GLN A 63 20.28 8.37 -22.41
C GLN A 63 19.02 7.57 -22.05
N VAL A 64 18.49 6.76 -22.97
CA VAL A 64 17.36 5.86 -22.68
C VAL A 64 17.71 4.88 -21.57
N LEU A 65 18.88 4.25 -21.64
CA LEU A 65 19.30 3.25 -20.66
C LEU A 65 19.52 3.86 -19.27
N ARG A 66 19.98 5.11 -19.18
CA ARG A 66 20.05 5.86 -17.91
C ARG A 66 18.67 6.14 -17.30
N VAL A 67 17.69 6.50 -18.13
CA VAL A 67 16.31 6.73 -17.65
C VAL A 67 15.71 5.43 -17.14
N LEU A 68 15.90 4.32 -17.87
CA LEU A 68 15.43 3.00 -17.44
C LEU A 68 16.10 2.55 -16.14
N ALA A 69 17.42 2.72 -16.01
CA ALA A 69 18.14 2.40 -14.78
C ALA A 69 17.65 3.25 -13.60
N TYR A 70 17.41 4.56 -13.82
CA TYR A 70 16.88 5.44 -12.78
C TYR A 70 15.46 5.02 -12.33
N ALA A 71 14.58 4.68 -13.29
CA ALA A 71 13.24 4.17 -12.98
C ALA A 71 13.29 2.84 -12.21
N ALA A 72 14.22 1.94 -12.57
CA ALA A 72 14.41 0.67 -11.87
C ALA A 72 14.89 0.90 -10.42
N VAL A 73 15.81 1.84 -10.18
CA VAL A 73 16.25 2.21 -8.83
C VAL A 73 15.10 2.80 -8.01
N LEU A 74 14.30 3.70 -8.59
CA LEU A 74 13.12 4.24 -7.91
C LEU A 74 12.12 3.13 -7.54
N GLY A 75 11.86 2.19 -8.44
CA GLY A 75 11.04 1.02 -8.16
C GLY A 75 11.61 0.14 -7.04
N GLY A 76 12.93 -0.09 -7.05
CA GLY A 76 13.61 -0.86 -6.01
C GLY A 76 13.55 -0.20 -4.62
N VAL A 77 13.70 1.13 -4.54
CA VAL A 77 13.58 1.89 -3.28
C VAL A 77 12.13 2.01 -2.82
N ALA A 78 11.16 1.94 -3.74
CA ALA A 78 9.75 1.97 -3.40
C ALA A 78 9.31 0.75 -2.59
N LEU A 79 9.90 -0.43 -2.82
CA LEU A 79 9.57 -1.66 -2.11
C LEU A 79 9.74 -1.55 -0.59
N PRO A 80 10.92 -1.18 -0.04
CA PRO A 80 11.10 -1.06 1.41
C PRO A 80 10.32 0.12 2.00
N LEU A 81 10.16 1.23 1.26
CA LEU A 81 9.34 2.36 1.72
C LEU A 81 7.85 1.97 1.81
N ASN A 82 7.34 1.23 0.82
CA ASN A 82 5.99 0.67 0.85
C ASN A 82 5.80 -0.26 2.04
N HIS A 83 6.80 -1.10 2.35
CA HIS A 83 6.73 -1.97 3.52
C HIS A 83 6.53 -1.17 4.82
N GLN A 84 7.27 -0.08 5.03
CA GLN A 84 7.09 0.76 6.21
C GLN A 84 5.71 1.43 6.26
N VAL A 85 5.21 1.91 5.12
CA VAL A 85 3.86 2.48 5.01
C VAL A 85 2.81 1.44 5.36
N PHE A 86 2.96 0.20 4.88
CA PHE A 86 2.06 -0.90 5.21
C PHE A 86 2.10 -1.27 6.68
N GLN A 87 3.28 -1.38 7.30
CA GLN A 87 3.38 -1.67 8.73
C GLN A 87 2.68 -0.61 9.58
N ARG A 88 2.83 0.68 9.22
CA ARG A 88 2.11 1.77 9.89
C ARG A 88 0.60 1.67 9.70
N ALA A 89 0.14 1.41 8.48
CA ALA A 89 -1.28 1.27 8.17
C ALA A 89 -1.91 0.06 8.89
N ILE A 90 -1.18 -1.06 9.00
CA ILE A 90 -1.61 -2.24 9.77
C ILE A 90 -1.71 -1.90 11.26
N ALA A 91 -0.70 -1.21 11.82
CA ALA A 91 -0.72 -0.81 13.22
C ALA A 91 -1.89 0.13 13.53
N GLU A 92 -2.15 1.11 12.68
CA GLU A 92 -3.29 2.03 12.79
C GLU A 92 -4.63 1.28 12.71
N ALA A 93 -4.79 0.40 11.72
CA ALA A 93 -6.00 -0.42 11.58
C ALA A 93 -6.21 -1.33 12.80
N LYS A 94 -5.15 -1.92 13.36
CA LYS A 94 -5.22 -2.76 14.56
C LYS A 94 -5.54 -2.01 15.84
N ALA A 95 -5.16 -0.73 15.93
CA ALA A 95 -5.47 0.14 17.07
C ALA A 95 -6.89 0.73 16.99
N TRP A 96 -7.46 0.84 15.80
CA TRP A 96 -8.76 1.47 15.55
C TRP A 96 -9.95 0.89 16.34
N PRO A 97 -10.07 -0.43 16.62
CA PRO A 97 -11.16 -0.96 17.43
C PRO A 97 -11.25 -0.31 18.82
N LEU A 98 -10.11 0.09 19.41
CA LEU A 98 -10.09 0.77 20.71
C LEU A 98 -10.70 2.16 20.64
N VAL A 99 -10.48 2.86 19.53
CA VAL A 99 -11.03 4.20 19.27
C VAL A 99 -12.51 4.12 18.90
N LEU A 100 -12.91 3.08 18.17
CA LEU A 100 -14.29 2.89 17.70
C LEU A 100 -15.22 2.40 18.82
N ARG A 101 -14.72 1.57 19.75
CA ARG A 101 -15.53 0.90 20.78
C ARG A 101 -16.48 1.83 21.54
N PRO A 102 -16.08 3.02 22.05
CA PRO A 102 -16.99 3.90 22.78
C PRO A 102 -18.23 4.32 21.96
N TYR A 103 -18.09 4.51 20.65
CA TYR A 103 -19.19 4.88 19.75
C TYR A 103 -20.16 3.71 19.56
N LEU A 104 -19.63 2.50 19.39
CA LEU A 104 -20.42 1.27 19.25
C LEU A 104 -21.17 0.94 20.55
N GLU A 105 -20.53 1.09 21.71
CA GLU A 105 -21.20 0.90 23.00
C GLU A 105 -22.29 1.94 23.24
N GLY A 106 -22.06 3.20 22.85
CA GLY A 106 -23.07 4.24 22.91
C GLY A 106 -24.31 3.88 22.10
N TYR A 107 -24.13 3.45 20.85
CA TYR A 107 -25.22 2.98 19.99
C TYR A 107 -25.95 1.78 20.60
N ARG A 108 -25.20 0.77 21.06
CA ARG A 108 -25.75 -0.44 21.70
C ARG A 108 -26.55 -0.12 22.96
N THR A 109 -26.12 0.85 23.75
CA THR A 109 -26.83 1.27 24.97
C THR A 109 -28.21 1.84 24.64
N VAL A 110 -28.34 2.55 23.52
CA VAL A 110 -29.62 3.17 23.10
C VAL A 110 -30.52 2.17 22.36
N HIS A 111 -29.95 1.29 21.54
CA HIS A 111 -30.71 0.43 20.63
C HIS A 111 -30.76 -1.05 21.02
N GLY A 112 -30.02 -1.44 22.06
CA GLY A 112 -29.92 -2.82 22.54
C GLY A 112 -28.98 -3.72 21.73
N THR A 113 -28.59 -3.31 20.51
CA THR A 113 -27.71 -4.06 19.60
C THR A 113 -26.64 -3.16 19.00
N TYR A 114 -25.53 -3.74 18.57
CA TYR A 114 -24.56 -3.02 17.73
C TYR A 114 -25.16 -2.71 16.34
N PRO A 115 -24.72 -1.63 15.68
CA PRO A 115 -25.22 -1.26 14.36
C PRO A 115 -24.84 -2.33 13.32
N ARG A 116 -25.64 -2.49 12.27
CA ARG A 116 -25.28 -3.43 11.19
C ARG A 116 -24.21 -2.85 10.27
N ARG A 117 -24.18 -1.51 10.14
CA ARG A 117 -23.20 -0.77 9.34
C ARG A 117 -22.67 0.41 10.13
N LEU A 118 -21.41 0.79 9.91
CA LEU A 118 -20.83 1.98 10.56
C LEU A 118 -21.56 3.28 10.21
N GLN A 119 -22.22 3.33 9.06
CA GLN A 119 -23.02 4.47 8.60
C GLN A 119 -24.27 4.70 9.47
N ASP A 120 -24.70 3.70 10.25
CA ASP A 120 -25.82 3.83 11.17
C ASP A 120 -25.43 4.64 12.43
N LEU A 121 -24.12 4.84 12.67
CA LEU A 121 -23.62 5.71 13.73
C LEU A 121 -23.78 7.18 13.33
N SER A 122 -24.35 7.99 14.22
CA SER A 122 -24.47 9.45 14.01
C SER A 122 -23.11 10.16 13.87
N SER A 123 -22.07 9.60 14.49
CA SER A 123 -20.68 10.03 14.33
C SER A 123 -19.74 8.85 14.61
N HIS A 124 -18.62 8.80 13.89
CA HIS A 124 -17.57 7.81 14.12
C HIS A 124 -16.19 8.39 13.72
N PRO A 125 -15.07 7.87 14.26
CA PRO A 125 -13.74 8.27 13.84
C PRO A 125 -13.52 7.98 12.34
N PRO A 126 -12.58 8.69 11.67
CA PRO A 126 -12.23 8.39 10.28
C PRO A 126 -11.76 6.95 10.14
N LEU A 127 -12.06 6.34 8.99
CA LEU A 127 -11.64 4.98 8.67
C LEU A 127 -10.13 4.93 8.40
N PRO A 128 -9.38 4.01 9.03
CA PRO A 128 -7.99 3.75 8.68
C PRO A 128 -7.89 3.32 7.23
N ARG A 129 -6.77 3.62 6.58
CA ARG A 129 -6.54 3.35 5.16
C ARG A 129 -6.83 1.91 4.72
N LEU A 130 -6.58 0.92 5.58
CA LEU A 130 -6.81 -0.49 5.27
C LEU A 130 -8.25 -0.95 5.52
N ILE A 131 -9.00 -0.26 6.38
CA ILE A 131 -10.38 -0.65 6.71
C ILE A 131 -11.31 0.03 5.70
N GLY A 132 -11.79 -0.76 4.74
CA GLY A 132 -12.78 -0.31 3.77
C GLY A 132 -14.14 -0.03 4.39
N LYS A 133 -15.06 0.53 3.60
CA LYS A 133 -16.46 0.77 4.01
C LYS A 133 -17.17 -0.51 4.46
N ASP A 134 -16.80 -1.63 3.85
CA ASP A 134 -17.34 -2.95 4.14
C ASP A 134 -16.48 -3.72 5.15
N GLY A 135 -15.44 -3.11 5.75
CA GLY A 135 -14.56 -3.76 6.72
C GLY A 135 -15.15 -3.90 8.12
N TYR A 136 -16.47 -3.74 8.27
CA TYR A 136 -17.21 -3.86 9.53
C TYR A 136 -18.45 -4.72 9.33
N GLY A 137 -18.73 -5.57 10.31
CA GLY A 137 -19.93 -6.37 10.38
C GLY A 137 -20.38 -6.58 11.81
N SER A 138 -21.67 -6.85 12.00
CA SER A 138 -22.23 -7.20 13.30
C SER A 138 -23.40 -8.16 13.18
N ASP A 139 -23.49 -9.09 14.13
CA ASP A 139 -24.65 -9.95 14.35
C ASP A 139 -25.66 -9.32 15.34
N GLY A 140 -25.41 -8.09 15.79
CA GLY A 140 -26.17 -7.34 16.79
C GLY A 140 -25.67 -7.54 18.23
N ARG A 141 -24.97 -8.64 18.54
CA ARG A 141 -24.41 -8.92 19.87
C ARG A 141 -22.91 -8.71 19.94
N ASN A 142 -22.20 -9.05 18.86
CA ASN A 142 -20.78 -8.86 18.65
C ASN A 142 -20.58 -8.11 17.33
N PHE A 143 -19.41 -7.52 17.17
CA PHE A 143 -18.99 -6.94 15.91
C PHE A 143 -17.63 -7.50 15.50
N THR A 144 -17.40 -7.49 14.19
CA THR A 144 -16.15 -7.87 13.58
C THR A 144 -15.63 -6.71 12.73
N LEU A 145 -14.31 -6.60 12.70
CA LEU A 145 -13.62 -5.72 11.76
C LEU A 145 -12.67 -6.54 10.93
N TRP A 146 -12.52 -6.24 9.66
CA TRP A 146 -11.53 -6.92 8.84
C TRP A 146 -10.92 -6.00 7.79
N PHE A 147 -9.70 -6.35 7.39
CA PHE A 147 -9.01 -5.74 6.27
C PHE A 147 -8.07 -6.76 5.63
N GLY A 148 -7.86 -6.65 4.32
CA GLY A 148 -6.90 -7.49 3.59
C GLY A 148 -5.46 -7.18 4.00
N ASP A 149 -4.61 -8.20 4.12
CA ASP A 149 -3.19 -8.01 4.38
C ASP A 149 -2.51 -7.47 3.11
N PRO A 150 -1.99 -6.23 3.14
CA PRO A 150 -1.30 -5.67 1.97
C PRO A 150 -0.01 -6.42 1.62
N ILE A 151 0.56 -7.22 2.54
CA ILE A 151 1.80 -7.96 2.35
C ILE A 151 1.54 -9.42 1.97
N GLY A 152 0.53 -10.06 2.56
CA GLY A 152 0.13 -11.48 2.38
C GLY A 152 -0.52 -11.80 1.03
N GLY A 153 -1.11 -12.97 0.86
CA GLY A 153 -1.91 -13.37 -0.32
C GLY A 153 -3.13 -12.47 -0.58
N PHE A 154 -3.80 -12.66 -1.72
CA PHE A 154 -5.00 -11.89 -2.07
C PHE A 154 -6.19 -12.17 -1.13
N PHE A 155 -6.22 -13.37 -0.53
CA PHE A 155 -7.25 -13.81 0.40
C PHE A 155 -6.85 -13.65 1.86
N ASP A 156 -5.60 -13.23 2.12
CA ASP A 156 -5.10 -13.05 3.46
C ASP A 156 -5.75 -11.80 4.07
N ALA A 157 -6.33 -11.95 5.25
CA ALA A 157 -7.02 -10.88 5.94
C ALA A 157 -6.75 -10.94 7.45
N TRP A 158 -6.73 -9.76 8.05
CA TRP A 158 -6.79 -9.62 9.49
C TRP A 158 -8.26 -9.46 9.90
N VAL A 159 -8.69 -10.25 10.87
CA VAL A 159 -10.06 -10.20 11.41
C VAL A 159 -9.99 -9.93 12.91
N TYR A 160 -10.70 -8.92 13.36
CA TYR A 160 -10.92 -8.59 14.76
C TYR A 160 -12.28 -9.09 15.17
N GLU A 161 -12.34 -9.76 16.32
CA GLU A 161 -13.61 -10.17 16.94
C GLU A 161 -13.82 -9.43 18.26
N SER A 162 -14.97 -8.78 18.43
CA SER A 162 -15.27 -8.07 19.68
C SER A 162 -15.46 -9.01 20.88
N SER A 163 -15.83 -10.27 20.63
CA SER A 163 -16.06 -11.30 21.64
C SER A 163 -14.75 -11.68 22.36
N THR A 164 -13.66 -11.84 21.62
CA THR A 164 -12.32 -12.15 22.15
C THR A 164 -11.51 -10.89 22.40
N GLY A 165 -11.84 -9.79 21.71
CA GLY A 165 -11.09 -8.55 21.74
C GLY A 165 -9.73 -8.65 21.04
N GLN A 166 -9.54 -9.66 20.18
CA GLN A 166 -8.27 -9.97 19.55
C GLN A 166 -8.34 -9.93 18.02
N TRP A 167 -7.18 -9.69 17.41
CA TRP A 167 -6.97 -9.84 15.97
C TRP A 167 -6.44 -11.24 15.68
N HIS A 168 -7.02 -11.88 14.68
CA HIS A 168 -6.58 -13.15 14.14
C HIS A 168 -6.28 -13.00 12.65
N PHE A 169 -5.35 -13.82 12.15
CA PHE A 169 -4.99 -13.85 10.75
C PHE A 169 -5.77 -14.98 10.07
N SER A 170 -6.44 -14.67 8.97
CA SER A 170 -7.16 -15.61 8.12
C SER A 170 -6.47 -15.67 6.78
N SER A 171 -6.06 -16.87 6.35
CA SER A 171 -5.41 -17.16 5.07
C SER A 171 -6.26 -18.11 4.23
#